data_AF-A0A962FE64-F1
#
_entry.id   AF-A0A962FE64-F1
#
_cell.length_a   1.000
_cell.length_b   1.000
_cell.length_c   1.000
_cell.angle_alpha   90.00
_cell.angle_beta   90.00
_cell.angle_gamma   90.00
#
_symmetry.space_group_name_H-M   'P 1'
#
loop_
_entity.id
_entity.type
_entity.pdbx_description
1 polymer ?
#
loop_
_entity_poly.entity_id
_entity_poly.type
_entity_poly.pdbx_seq_one_letter_code
_entity_poly.pdbx_strand_id
1 'polypeptide(L)'
;MILTTMLWGGNGVASRLAVGRVTPMSLVFIRWLAVCMMLALAYHRQIAENRAELYKHRWRILLMSGFGFTGFTVLFYASAYYTTAVNITLLQSSIPPLVLAMSIVIVGARPTLMQIVGMLVTLMGVALIATHGEPLKIMQTQFNYGDILVLIACVFYAGYTFSLRARPPLPPLVFFSALAFAALATSFPFMLGEVATGNFHWPTPSGWLVLAFVAIGPSLASQLLYMRAVELIGPNRAGLFSNLVPIFGALFAVLILGEEFHIYHALALAFALTGIWLAEQRAR
;
A
#
# COMPACT_ATOMS: atom_id res chain seq x y z
N MET A 1 -7.27 -1.35 -14.94
CA MET A 1 -7.17 -2.08 -13.67
C MET A 1 -6.15 -3.19 -13.66
N ILE A 2 -6.17 -4.16 -14.59
CA ILE A 2 -5.19 -5.28 -14.56
C ILE A 2 -3.74 -4.76 -14.50
N LEU A 3 -3.39 -3.81 -15.38
CA LEU A 3 -2.07 -3.19 -15.36
C LEU A 3 -1.76 -2.47 -14.04
N THR A 4 -2.73 -1.75 -13.47
CA THR A 4 -2.63 -1.12 -12.13
C THR A 4 -2.27 -2.15 -11.07
N THR A 5 -2.97 -3.27 -11.05
CA THR A 5 -2.83 -4.30 -10.01
C THR A 5 -1.54 -5.10 -10.18
N MET A 6 -1.08 -5.29 -11.43
CA MET A 6 0.23 -5.85 -11.73
C MET A 6 1.35 -4.94 -11.21
N LEU A 7 1.27 -3.64 -11.47
CA LEU A 7 2.29 -2.68 -11.00
C LEU A 7 2.31 -2.56 -9.46
N TRP A 8 1.14 -2.54 -8.81
CA TRP A 8 1.04 -2.60 -7.34
C TRP A 8 1.56 -3.93 -6.77
N GLY A 9 1.24 -5.07 -7.38
CA GLY A 9 1.79 -6.37 -6.98
C GLY A 9 3.31 -6.41 -7.14
N GLY A 10 3.82 -5.89 -8.25
CA GLY A 10 5.26 -5.73 -8.51
C GLY A 10 5.97 -4.81 -7.51
N ASN A 11 5.25 -3.90 -6.83
CA ASN A 11 5.85 -3.06 -5.79
C ASN A 11 6.35 -3.87 -4.58
N GLY A 12 5.66 -4.95 -4.21
CA GLY A 12 6.11 -5.84 -3.12
C GLY A 12 7.37 -6.62 -3.49
N VAL A 13 7.51 -6.99 -4.77
CA VAL A 13 8.75 -7.58 -5.28
C VAL A 13 9.87 -6.55 -5.33
N ALA A 14 9.57 -5.34 -5.80
CA ALA A 14 10.52 -4.24 -5.86
C ALA A 14 11.02 -3.82 -4.48
N SER A 15 10.20 -3.90 -3.42
CA SER A 15 10.65 -3.62 -2.06
C SER A 15 11.70 -4.62 -1.58
N ARG A 16 11.56 -5.91 -1.90
CA ARG A 16 12.60 -6.91 -1.64
C ARG A 16 13.83 -6.75 -2.52
N LEU A 17 13.67 -6.42 -3.80
CA LEU A 17 14.78 -6.09 -4.67
C LEU A 17 15.55 -4.84 -4.20
N ALA A 18 14.90 -3.90 -3.52
CA ALA A 18 15.57 -2.70 -3.01
C ALA A 18 16.57 -3.00 -1.88
N VAL A 19 16.37 -4.09 -1.12
CA VAL A 19 17.19 -4.46 0.04
C VAL A 19 18.65 -4.61 -0.38
N GLY A 20 19.52 -3.87 0.31
CA GLY A 20 20.97 -3.84 0.04
C GLY A 20 21.37 -3.05 -1.22
N ARG A 21 20.41 -2.54 -2.00
CA ARG A 21 20.66 -1.73 -3.22
C ARG A 21 20.38 -0.26 -3.02
N VAL A 22 19.44 0.08 -2.16
CA VAL A 22 19.08 1.43 -1.73
C VAL A 22 18.45 1.36 -0.34
N THR A 23 18.72 2.35 0.50
CA THR A 23 18.15 2.38 1.84
C THR A 23 16.65 2.69 1.83
N PRO A 24 15.85 2.14 2.75
CA PRO A 24 14.39 2.21 2.69
C PRO A 24 13.86 3.64 2.79
N MET A 25 14.43 4.49 3.64
CA MET A 25 13.93 5.86 3.81
C MET A 25 14.32 6.75 2.64
N SER A 26 15.55 6.62 2.14
CA SER A 26 15.96 7.30 0.91
C SER A 26 15.14 6.85 -0.29
N LEU A 27 14.77 5.57 -0.38
CA LEU A 27 13.90 5.06 -1.45
C LEU A 27 12.55 5.77 -1.42
N VAL A 28 11.91 5.84 -0.24
CA VAL A 28 10.60 6.50 -0.08
C VAL A 28 10.69 7.99 -0.40
N PHE A 29 11.76 8.66 0.01
CA PHE A 29 11.96 10.07 -0.31
C PHE A 29 12.17 10.32 -1.81
N ILE A 30 13.14 9.62 -2.42
CA ILE A 30 13.53 9.80 -3.83
C ILE A 30 12.36 9.47 -4.76
N ARG A 31 11.59 8.40 -4.49
CA ARG A 31 10.43 8.06 -5.32
C ARG A 31 9.36 9.15 -5.28
N TRP A 32 9.09 9.75 -4.11
CA TRP A 32 8.10 10.83 -3.98
C TRP A 32 8.62 12.11 -4.62
N LEU A 33 9.93 12.37 -4.53
CA LEU A 33 10.58 13.47 -5.23
C LEU A 33 10.39 13.32 -6.75
N ALA A 34 10.65 12.14 -7.30
CA ALA A 34 10.44 11.85 -8.71
C ALA A 34 8.98 12.05 -9.14
N VAL A 35 8.01 11.52 -8.37
CA VAL A 35 6.58 11.72 -8.63
C VAL A 35 6.21 13.21 -8.59
N CYS A 36 6.67 13.95 -7.59
CA CYS A 36 6.43 15.39 -7.47
C CYS A 36 7.02 16.16 -8.65
N MET A 37 8.23 15.84 -9.10
CA MET A 37 8.84 16.48 -10.27
C MET A 37 8.02 16.22 -11.54
N MET A 38 7.60 14.98 -11.78
CA MET A 38 6.77 14.61 -12.92
C MET A 38 5.41 15.32 -12.89
N LEU A 39 4.75 15.34 -11.74
CA LEU A 39 3.45 16.00 -11.57
C LEU A 39 3.55 17.53 -11.64
N ALA A 40 4.60 18.13 -11.09
CA ALA A 40 4.86 19.55 -11.20
C ALA A 40 5.04 19.94 -12.67
N LEU A 41 5.86 19.21 -13.43
CA LEU A 41 6.11 19.52 -14.84
C LEU A 41 4.84 19.39 -15.67
N ALA A 42 4.11 18.29 -15.53
CA ALA A 42 2.93 18.00 -16.35
C ALA A 42 1.67 18.80 -15.95
N TYR A 43 1.51 19.14 -14.67
CA TYR A 43 0.24 19.65 -14.12
C TYR A 43 0.36 20.93 -13.30
N HIS A 44 1.46 21.69 -13.41
CA HIS A 44 1.66 22.95 -12.67
C HIS A 44 0.48 23.92 -12.77
N ARG A 45 -0.17 24.06 -13.94
CA ARG A 45 -1.29 24.99 -14.16
C ARG A 45 -2.50 24.64 -13.29
N GLN A 46 -2.92 23.37 -13.32
CA GLN A 46 -4.06 22.88 -12.53
C GLN A 46 -3.80 22.96 -11.02
N ILE A 47 -2.55 22.73 -10.59
CA ILE A 47 -2.14 22.87 -9.19
C ILE A 47 -2.19 24.35 -8.77
N ALA A 48 -1.68 25.25 -9.62
CA ALA A 48 -1.67 26.69 -9.34
C ALA A 48 -3.09 27.29 -9.25
N GLU A 49 -4.01 26.85 -10.13
CA GLU A 49 -5.42 27.26 -10.12
C GLU A 49 -6.13 26.90 -8.80
N ASN A 50 -5.77 25.75 -8.21
CA ASN A 50 -6.39 25.24 -6.98
C ASN A 50 -5.62 25.58 -5.70
N ARG A 51 -4.62 26.48 -5.77
CA ARG A 51 -3.72 26.80 -4.65
C ARG A 51 -4.42 27.23 -3.37
N ALA A 52 -5.52 27.97 -3.48
CA ALA A 52 -6.25 28.49 -2.32
C ALA A 52 -6.93 27.36 -1.53
N GLU A 53 -7.58 26.44 -2.24
CA GLU A 53 -8.27 25.30 -1.63
C GLU A 53 -7.26 24.27 -1.07
N LEU A 54 -6.12 24.09 -1.76
CA LEU A 54 -4.99 23.29 -1.26
C LEU A 54 -4.45 23.83 0.06
N TYR A 55 -4.23 25.14 0.16
CA TYR A 55 -3.71 25.77 1.37
C TYR A 55 -4.70 25.68 2.53
N LYS A 56 -5.99 25.87 2.27
CA LYS A 56 -7.07 25.73 3.26
C LYS A 56 -7.11 24.35 3.89
N HIS A 57 -6.87 23.30 3.10
CA HIS A 57 -6.92 21.90 3.57
C HIS A 57 -5.53 21.28 3.86
N ARG A 58 -4.46 22.08 3.90
CA ARG A 58 -3.07 21.61 4.01
C ARG A 58 -2.81 20.65 5.15
N TRP A 59 -3.32 20.92 6.35
CA TRP A 59 -3.07 20.08 7.54
C TRP A 59 -3.76 18.73 7.41
N ARG A 60 -4.96 18.72 6.86
CA ARG A 60 -5.70 17.50 6.58
C ARG A 60 -4.98 16.66 5.53
N ILE A 61 -4.53 17.28 4.44
CA ILE A 61 -3.77 16.60 3.38
C ILE A 61 -2.46 16.06 3.94
N LEU A 62 -1.77 16.84 4.78
CA LEU A 62 -0.52 16.45 5.43
C LEU A 62 -0.70 15.26 6.36
N LEU A 63 -1.78 15.22 7.17
CA LEU A 63 -2.10 14.07 8.01
C LEU A 63 -2.48 12.85 7.16
N MET A 64 -3.37 13.01 6.18
CA MET A 64 -3.79 11.91 5.30
C MET A 64 -2.59 11.28 4.57
N SER A 65 -1.69 12.11 4.05
CA SER A 65 -0.49 11.64 3.36
C SER A 65 0.59 11.13 4.32
N GLY A 66 0.82 11.82 5.44
CA GLY A 66 1.80 11.42 6.45
C GLY A 66 1.52 10.04 7.01
N PHE A 67 0.25 9.74 7.35
CA PHE A 67 -0.14 8.40 7.76
C PHE A 67 -0.23 7.44 6.56
N GLY A 68 -1.00 7.80 5.53
CA GLY A 68 -1.35 6.87 4.45
C GLY A 68 -0.25 6.57 3.46
N PHE A 69 0.53 7.57 3.06
CA PHE A 69 1.54 7.44 2.02
C PHE A 69 2.91 7.24 2.66
N THR A 70 3.34 8.16 3.52
CA THR A 70 4.65 8.06 4.18
C THR A 70 4.69 6.92 5.18
N GLY A 71 3.79 6.91 6.18
CA GLY A 71 3.76 5.88 7.23
C GLY A 71 3.63 4.47 6.67
N PHE A 72 2.68 4.26 5.75
CA PHE A 72 2.56 2.98 5.02
C PHE A 72 3.86 2.60 4.34
N THR A 73 4.47 3.49 3.55
CA THR A 73 5.61 3.09 2.71
C THR A 73 6.93 2.97 3.45
N VAL A 74 7.15 3.79 4.48
CA VAL A 74 8.26 3.63 5.43
C VAL A 74 8.24 2.23 6.04
N LEU A 75 7.10 1.83 6.61
CA LEU A 75 6.94 0.50 7.23
C LEU A 75 6.98 -0.62 6.19
N PHE A 76 6.39 -0.42 5.02
CA PHE A 76 6.38 -1.38 3.92
C PHE A 76 7.79 -1.71 3.41
N TYR A 77 8.62 -0.70 3.12
CA TYR A 77 9.99 -0.94 2.67
C TYR A 77 10.90 -1.41 3.80
N ALA A 78 10.68 -0.96 5.04
CA ALA A 78 11.40 -1.49 6.19
C ALA A 78 11.09 -2.98 6.44
N SER A 79 9.82 -3.39 6.27
CA SER A 79 9.42 -4.80 6.42
C SER A 79 10.14 -5.72 5.45
N ALA A 80 10.50 -5.21 4.27
CA ALA A 80 11.23 -5.96 3.27
C ALA A 80 12.62 -6.39 3.71
N TYR A 81 13.18 -5.88 4.82
CA TYR A 81 14.43 -6.42 5.37
C TYR A 81 14.24 -7.72 6.17
N TYR A 82 13.02 -8.00 6.62
CA TYR A 82 12.75 -9.04 7.63
C TYR A 82 11.76 -10.12 7.16
N THR A 83 10.99 -9.87 6.11
CA THR A 83 10.01 -10.82 5.56
C THR A 83 10.12 -10.93 4.04
N THR A 84 9.39 -11.87 3.43
CA THR A 84 9.39 -12.20 2.00
C THR A 84 8.44 -11.30 1.19
N ALA A 85 8.65 -11.17 -0.12
CA ALA A 85 7.74 -10.43 -0.99
C ALA A 85 6.36 -11.11 -1.07
N VAL A 86 6.32 -12.46 -1.01
CA VAL A 86 5.06 -13.21 -0.88
C VAL A 86 4.29 -12.75 0.37
N ASN A 87 4.91 -12.76 1.56
CA ASN A 87 4.24 -12.34 2.79
C ASN A 87 3.80 -10.86 2.74
N ILE A 88 4.68 -9.96 2.28
CA ILE A 88 4.38 -8.52 2.13
C ILE A 88 3.14 -8.29 1.26
N THR A 89 2.99 -9.04 0.17
CA THR A 89 1.89 -8.85 -0.77
C THR A 89 0.59 -9.49 -0.28
N LEU A 90 0.66 -10.66 0.34
CA LEU A 90 -0.53 -11.33 0.87
C LEU A 90 -1.07 -10.66 2.14
N LEU A 91 -0.22 -10.17 3.05
CA LEU A 91 -0.66 -9.48 4.27
C LEU A 91 -1.40 -8.17 3.99
N GLN A 92 -1.17 -7.53 2.83
CA GLN A 92 -1.93 -6.35 2.39
C GLN A 92 -3.42 -6.66 2.16
N SER A 93 -3.81 -7.91 1.99
CA SER A 93 -5.22 -8.30 1.96
C SER A 93 -5.96 -8.01 3.28
N SER A 94 -5.24 -7.67 4.37
CA SER A 94 -5.84 -7.17 5.62
C SER A 94 -6.44 -5.76 5.50
N ILE A 95 -6.07 -4.96 4.47
CA ILE A 95 -6.51 -3.56 4.33
C ILE A 95 -8.04 -3.44 4.27
N PRO A 96 -8.80 -4.15 3.39
CA PRO A 96 -10.25 -4.02 3.35
C PRO A 96 -10.95 -4.41 4.67
N PRO A 97 -10.60 -5.54 5.34
CA PRO A 97 -11.04 -5.83 6.70
C PRO A 97 -10.81 -4.70 7.70
N LEU A 98 -9.62 -4.09 7.69
CA LEU A 98 -9.27 -3.01 8.60
C LEU A 98 -10.10 -1.73 8.32
N VAL A 99 -10.34 -1.39 7.05
CA VAL A 99 -11.21 -0.27 6.67
C VAL A 99 -12.65 -0.51 7.13
N LEU A 100 -13.14 -1.75 7.01
CA LEU A 100 -14.46 -2.12 7.49
C LEU A 100 -14.54 -2.02 9.02
N ALA A 101 -13.56 -2.56 9.74
CA ALA A 101 -13.47 -2.48 11.20
C ALA A 101 -13.47 -1.02 11.68
N MET A 102 -12.66 -0.14 11.06
CA MET A 102 -12.66 1.30 11.35
C MET A 102 -14.02 1.94 11.07
N SER A 103 -14.74 1.51 10.03
CA SER A 103 -16.09 2.00 9.73
C SER A 103 -17.11 1.63 10.80
N ILE A 104 -17.02 0.42 11.35
CA ILE A 104 -17.88 -0.04 12.45
C ILE A 104 -17.57 0.76 13.73
N VAL A 105 -16.29 0.85 14.10
CA VAL A 105 -15.87 1.43 15.39
C VAL A 105 -16.01 2.96 15.42
N ILE A 106 -15.62 3.66 14.35
CA ILE A 106 -15.55 5.13 14.35
C ILE A 106 -16.88 5.77 13.95
N VAL A 107 -17.57 5.18 12.96
CA VAL A 107 -18.80 5.76 12.38
C VAL A 107 -20.05 5.02 12.83
N GLY A 108 -19.92 3.88 13.52
CA GLY A 108 -21.07 3.06 13.90
C GLY A 108 -21.74 2.42 12.69
N ALA A 109 -21.00 2.17 11.60
CA ALA A 109 -21.56 1.53 10.41
C ALA A 109 -22.11 0.14 10.76
N ARG A 110 -23.26 -0.22 10.17
CA ARG A 110 -23.91 -1.51 10.37
C ARG A 110 -23.65 -2.42 9.15
N PRO A 111 -22.54 -3.18 9.14
CA PRO A 111 -22.23 -4.07 8.04
C PRO A 111 -23.23 -5.21 7.95
N THR A 112 -23.40 -5.74 6.74
CA THR A 112 -24.16 -6.96 6.53
C THR A 112 -23.44 -8.16 7.14
N LEU A 113 -24.18 -9.24 7.43
CA LEU A 113 -23.59 -10.48 7.91
C LEU A 113 -22.49 -11.00 6.96
N MET A 114 -22.68 -10.86 5.64
CA MET A 114 -21.70 -11.30 4.64
C MET A 114 -20.41 -10.47 4.66
N GLN A 115 -20.49 -9.17 4.98
CA GLN A 115 -19.31 -8.34 5.19
C GLN A 115 -18.53 -8.75 6.45
N ILE A 116 -19.23 -9.12 7.53
CA ILE A 116 -18.59 -9.63 8.76
C ILE A 116 -17.94 -10.98 8.49
N VAL A 117 -18.66 -11.93 7.87
CA VAL A 117 -18.11 -13.25 7.53
C VAL A 117 -16.92 -13.09 6.59
N GLY A 118 -17.03 -12.27 5.55
CA GLY A 118 -15.94 -11.98 4.62
C GLY A 118 -14.71 -11.41 5.33
N MET A 119 -14.90 -10.45 6.23
CA MET A 119 -13.84 -9.90 7.07
C MET A 119 -13.14 -10.98 7.91
N LEU A 120 -13.91 -11.85 8.58
CA LEU A 120 -13.35 -12.92 9.40
C LEU A 120 -12.58 -13.94 8.56
N VAL A 121 -13.09 -14.31 7.38
CA VAL A 121 -12.41 -15.23 6.45
C VAL A 121 -11.08 -14.65 5.97
N THR A 122 -11.05 -13.37 5.57
CA THR A 122 -9.80 -12.71 5.18
C THR A 122 -8.81 -12.64 6.35
N LEU A 123 -9.27 -12.35 7.58
CA LEU A 123 -8.41 -12.34 8.76
C LEU A 123 -7.84 -13.72 9.11
N MET A 124 -8.57 -14.81 8.86
CA MET A 124 -8.02 -16.17 8.98
C MET A 124 -6.87 -16.40 7.99
N GLY A 125 -6.96 -15.91 6.76
CA GLY A 125 -5.86 -15.96 5.79
C GLY A 125 -4.62 -15.18 6.27
N VAL A 126 -4.83 -13.99 6.81
CA VAL A 126 -3.77 -13.16 7.40
C VAL A 126 -3.10 -13.86 8.58
N ALA A 127 -3.88 -14.46 9.48
CA ALA A 127 -3.37 -15.23 10.61
C ALA A 127 -2.57 -16.46 10.16
N LEU A 128 -3.00 -17.13 9.08
CA LEU A 128 -2.29 -18.27 8.51
C LEU A 128 -0.90 -17.90 7.98
N ILE A 129 -0.76 -16.72 7.37
CA ILE A 129 0.54 -16.19 6.91
C ILE A 129 1.41 -15.85 8.12
N ALA A 130 0.88 -15.10 9.08
CA ALA A 130 1.63 -14.69 10.27
C ALA A 130 2.13 -15.90 11.10
N THR A 131 1.43 -17.03 11.05
CA THR A 131 1.80 -18.28 11.73
C THR A 131 2.58 -19.25 10.85
N HIS A 132 2.92 -18.88 9.61
CA HIS A 132 3.62 -19.74 8.65
C HIS A 132 2.97 -21.13 8.47
N GLY A 133 1.63 -21.19 8.56
CA GLY A 133 0.89 -22.45 8.45
C GLY A 133 0.82 -23.30 9.72
N GLU A 134 1.32 -22.81 10.87
CA GLU A 134 1.32 -23.55 12.14
C GLU A 134 0.47 -22.84 13.22
N PRO A 135 -0.88 -22.90 13.17
CA PRO A 135 -1.76 -22.19 14.10
C PRO A 135 -1.57 -22.60 15.57
N LEU A 136 -1.16 -23.85 15.82
CA LEU A 136 -0.94 -24.37 17.17
C LEU A 136 0.33 -23.79 17.84
N LYS A 137 1.23 -23.17 17.07
CA LYS A 137 2.43 -22.54 17.62
C LYS A 137 2.18 -21.10 18.09
N ILE A 138 1.00 -20.51 17.92
CA ILE A 138 0.70 -19.10 18.34
C ILE A 138 1.12 -18.80 19.79
N MET A 139 1.10 -19.78 20.70
CA MET A 139 1.54 -19.60 22.10
C MET A 139 3.07 -19.65 22.31
N GLN A 140 3.84 -20.05 21.29
CA GLN A 140 5.29 -20.26 21.32
C GLN A 140 6.05 -19.52 20.19
N THR A 141 5.37 -19.05 19.14
CA THR A 141 6.02 -18.42 17.98
C THR A 141 6.48 -17.01 18.31
N GLN A 142 7.75 -16.71 18.01
CA GLN A 142 8.19 -15.34 17.80
C GLN A 142 7.64 -14.87 16.45
N PHE A 143 6.63 -13.99 16.47
CA PHE A 143 6.11 -13.38 15.24
C PHE A 143 7.26 -12.72 14.45
N ASN A 144 7.26 -12.91 13.13
CA ASN A 144 8.25 -12.25 12.28
C ASN A 144 8.06 -10.74 12.36
N TYR A 145 9.13 -10.02 12.74
CA TYR A 145 9.12 -8.57 12.90
C TYR A 145 8.68 -7.85 11.61
N GLY A 146 9.08 -8.34 10.44
CA GLY A 146 8.65 -7.81 9.14
C GLY A 146 7.14 -7.93 8.92
N ASP A 147 6.54 -9.07 9.26
CA ASP A 147 5.09 -9.27 9.11
C ASP A 147 4.30 -8.29 10.00
N ILE A 148 4.78 -8.05 11.22
CA ILE A 148 4.21 -7.02 12.12
C ILE A 148 4.31 -5.63 11.47
N LEU A 149 5.46 -5.28 10.90
CA LEU A 149 5.62 -3.99 10.21
C LEU A 149 4.64 -3.84 9.04
N VAL A 150 4.41 -4.91 8.25
CA VAL A 150 3.41 -4.89 7.16
C VAL A 150 2.01 -4.68 7.71
N LEU A 151 1.63 -5.39 8.79
CA LEU A 151 0.30 -5.25 9.40
C LEU A 151 0.08 -3.84 9.96
N ILE A 152 1.07 -3.26 10.62
CA ILE A 152 1.02 -1.86 11.06
C ILE A 152 0.88 -0.95 9.83
N ALA A 153 1.67 -1.17 8.77
CA ALA A 153 1.55 -0.42 7.52
C ALA A 153 0.11 -0.49 6.96
N CYS A 154 -0.51 -1.67 6.99
CA CYS A 154 -1.89 -1.87 6.54
C CYS A 154 -2.90 -1.06 7.38
N VAL A 155 -2.68 -0.90 8.69
CA VAL A 155 -3.49 -0.02 9.55
C VAL A 155 -3.35 1.44 9.12
N PHE A 156 -2.13 1.92 8.88
CA PHE A 156 -1.88 3.28 8.37
C PHE A 156 -2.58 3.53 7.03
N TYR A 157 -2.48 2.58 6.10
CA TYR A 157 -3.13 2.69 4.80
C TYR A 157 -4.65 2.61 4.91
N ALA A 158 -5.19 1.71 5.73
CA ALA A 158 -6.62 1.61 6.01
C ALA A 158 -7.19 2.91 6.62
N GLY A 159 -6.45 3.53 7.55
CA GLY A 159 -6.82 4.83 8.13
C GLY A 159 -6.89 5.95 7.09
N TYR A 160 -5.95 5.96 6.13
CA TYR A 160 -6.00 6.85 4.98
C TYR A 160 -7.21 6.56 4.08
N THR A 161 -7.44 5.31 3.70
CA THR A 161 -8.58 4.90 2.87
C THR A 161 -9.91 5.27 3.53
N PHE A 162 -10.03 5.05 4.84
CA PHE A 162 -11.20 5.46 5.62
C PHE A 162 -11.38 7.00 5.61
N SER A 163 -10.29 7.74 5.74
CA SER A 163 -10.28 9.22 5.76
C SER A 163 -10.63 9.85 4.40
N LEU A 164 -10.54 9.10 3.29
CA LEU A 164 -10.95 9.57 1.95
C LEU A 164 -12.45 9.92 1.87
N ARG A 165 -13.29 9.39 2.76
CA ARG A 165 -14.72 9.75 2.84
C ARG A 165 -14.96 11.24 3.03
N ALA A 166 -14.02 11.92 3.66
CA ALA A 166 -14.10 13.35 3.87
C ALA A 166 -12.98 14.09 3.14
N ARG A 167 -12.43 13.53 2.05
CA ARG A 167 -11.43 14.22 1.23
C ARG A 167 -11.91 15.63 0.81
N PRO A 168 -11.02 16.62 0.72
CA PRO A 168 -11.36 17.94 0.20
C PRO A 168 -11.99 17.89 -1.20
N PRO A 169 -12.83 18.85 -1.58
CA PRO A 169 -13.50 18.92 -2.89
C PRO A 169 -12.52 19.39 -4.00
N LEU A 170 -11.42 18.67 -4.16
CA LEU A 170 -10.38 18.94 -5.15
C LEU A 170 -10.51 17.96 -6.33
N PRO A 171 -10.10 18.37 -7.55
CA PRO A 171 -9.96 17.44 -8.66
C PRO A 171 -9.06 16.25 -8.24
N PRO A 172 -9.39 14.99 -8.61
CA PRO A 172 -8.67 13.80 -8.15
C PRO A 172 -7.15 13.88 -8.36
N LEU A 173 -6.73 14.40 -9.51
CA LEU A 173 -5.32 14.57 -9.85
C LEU A 173 -4.63 15.63 -8.99
N VAL A 174 -5.28 16.78 -8.76
CA VAL A 174 -4.76 17.85 -7.89
C VAL A 174 -4.62 17.35 -6.46
N PHE A 175 -5.61 16.60 -5.98
CA PHE A 175 -5.58 15.96 -4.67
C PHE A 175 -4.43 14.95 -4.56
N PHE A 176 -4.24 14.09 -5.58
CA PHE A 176 -3.12 13.15 -5.64
C PHE A 176 -1.75 13.87 -5.62
N SER A 177 -1.59 14.94 -6.41
CA SER A 177 -0.38 15.76 -6.39
C SER A 177 -0.12 16.34 -5.00
N ALA A 178 -1.15 16.84 -4.32
CA ALA A 178 -1.03 17.37 -2.97
C ALA A 178 -0.62 16.29 -1.95
N LEU A 179 -1.16 15.09 -2.07
CA LEU A 179 -0.74 13.95 -1.26
C LEU A 179 0.72 13.57 -1.54
N ALA A 180 1.15 13.55 -2.81
CA ALA A 180 2.54 13.26 -3.18
C ALA A 180 3.51 14.30 -2.62
N PHE A 181 3.19 15.59 -2.71
CA PHE A 181 3.99 16.68 -2.10
C PHE A 181 4.04 16.57 -0.58
N ALA A 182 2.91 16.27 0.06
CA ALA A 182 2.87 16.04 1.50
C ALA A 182 3.68 14.79 1.89
N ALA A 183 3.70 13.75 1.06
CA ALA A 183 4.48 12.54 1.30
C ALA A 183 5.99 12.83 1.18
N LEU A 184 6.39 13.62 0.18
CA LEU A 184 7.75 14.12 0.04
C LEU A 184 8.19 14.91 1.29
N ALA A 185 7.37 15.86 1.73
CA ALA A 185 7.68 16.69 2.91
C ALA A 185 7.77 15.87 4.20
N THR A 186 6.84 14.93 4.40
CA THR A 186 6.79 14.10 5.62
C THR A 186 7.79 12.95 5.62
N SER A 187 8.27 12.49 4.45
CA SER A 187 9.33 11.46 4.35
C SER A 187 10.73 12.02 4.54
N PHE A 188 10.94 13.32 4.32
CA PHE A 188 12.24 13.98 4.52
C PHE A 188 12.88 13.76 5.90
N PRO A 189 12.18 13.91 7.05
CA PRO A 189 12.78 13.64 8.36
C PRO A 189 13.20 12.17 8.55
N PHE A 190 12.51 11.21 7.92
CA PHE A 190 12.90 9.80 7.98
C PHE A 190 14.21 9.54 7.21
N MET A 191 14.37 10.18 6.04
CA MET A 191 15.65 10.15 5.32
C MET A 191 16.77 10.78 6.16
N LEU A 192 16.52 11.93 6.80
CA LEU A 192 17.52 12.55 7.68
C LEU A 192 17.88 11.67 8.88
N GLY A 193 16.92 10.98 9.48
CA GLY A 193 17.18 10.01 10.55
C GLY A 193 18.04 8.83 10.09
N GLU A 194 17.81 8.33 8.87
CA GLU A 194 18.62 7.29 8.25
C GLU A 194 20.07 7.75 8.00
N VAL A 195 20.26 9.00 7.58
CA VAL A 195 21.59 9.62 7.44
C VAL A 195 22.25 9.80 8.80
N ALA A 196 21.54 10.31 9.80
CA ALA A 196 22.06 10.57 11.14
C ALA A 196 22.48 9.29 11.88
N THR A 197 21.84 8.16 11.60
CA THR A 197 22.19 6.85 12.19
C THR A 197 23.33 6.13 11.46
N GLY A 198 23.88 6.71 10.38
CA GLY A 198 24.97 6.12 9.60
C GLY A 198 24.56 4.94 8.71
N ASN A 199 23.26 4.63 8.62
CA ASN A 199 22.73 3.54 7.81
C ASN A 199 22.54 3.93 6.34
N PHE A 200 22.60 5.23 6.02
CA PHE A 200 22.39 5.76 4.69
C PHE A 200 23.48 5.33 3.70
N HIS A 201 23.06 4.86 2.53
CA HIS A 201 23.90 4.73 1.37
C HIS A 201 23.12 5.10 0.11
N TRP A 202 23.82 5.67 -0.87
CA TRP A 202 23.20 6.00 -2.16
C TRP A 202 22.76 4.74 -2.92
N PRO A 203 21.77 4.85 -3.82
CA PRO A 203 21.36 3.74 -4.66
C PRO A 203 22.52 3.27 -5.55
N THR A 204 22.73 1.95 -5.58
CA THR A 204 23.59 1.31 -6.58
C THR A 204 23.01 1.49 -7.99
N PRO A 205 23.76 1.21 -9.08
CA PRO A 205 23.20 1.26 -10.44
C PRO A 205 21.91 0.41 -10.58
N SER A 206 21.90 -0.78 -9.97
CA SER A 206 20.69 -1.62 -9.90
C SER A 206 19.60 -1.04 -8.98
N GLY A 207 19.96 -0.33 -7.92
CA GLY A 207 19.03 0.40 -7.05
C GLY A 207 18.32 1.54 -7.78
N TRP A 208 19.00 2.24 -8.69
CA TRP A 208 18.39 3.26 -9.55
C TRP A 208 17.33 2.67 -10.49
N LEU A 209 17.53 1.45 -11.01
CA LEU A 209 16.53 0.75 -11.81
C LEU A 209 15.28 0.40 -10.98
N VAL A 210 15.48 -0.09 -9.74
CA VAL A 210 14.36 -0.35 -8.81
C VAL A 210 13.62 0.95 -8.49
N LEU A 211 14.34 2.03 -8.22
CA LEU A 211 13.76 3.36 -7.98
C LEU A 211 12.95 3.87 -9.18
N ALA A 212 13.48 3.76 -10.39
CA ALA A 212 12.79 4.16 -11.61
C ALA A 212 11.50 3.37 -11.78
N PHE A 213 11.55 2.04 -11.60
CA PHE A 213 10.36 1.20 -11.62
C PHE A 213 9.35 1.64 -10.55
N VAL A 214 9.75 1.80 -9.30
CA VAL A 214 8.86 2.17 -8.18
C VAL A 214 8.23 3.54 -8.37
N ALA A 215 9.00 4.54 -8.82
CA ALA A 215 8.51 5.90 -9.02
C ALA A 215 7.53 5.99 -10.20
N ILE A 216 7.85 5.35 -11.33
CA ILE A 216 7.04 5.45 -12.55
C ILE A 216 5.88 4.47 -12.49
N GLY A 217 6.12 3.22 -12.11
CA GLY A 217 5.14 2.13 -12.16
C GLY A 217 4.07 2.21 -11.05
N PRO A 218 4.35 1.72 -9.82
CA PRO A 218 3.36 1.69 -8.76
C PRO A 218 3.00 3.08 -8.21
N SER A 219 3.91 4.05 -8.23
CA SER A 219 3.65 5.37 -7.63
C SER A 219 2.88 6.31 -8.56
N LEU A 220 3.31 6.49 -9.82
CA LEU A 220 2.65 7.40 -10.77
C LEU A 220 1.64 6.69 -11.68
N ALA A 221 2.11 5.80 -12.55
CA ALA A 221 1.31 5.19 -13.60
C ALA A 221 0.11 4.44 -13.03
N SER A 222 0.32 3.66 -11.96
CA SER A 222 -0.78 2.92 -11.31
C SER A 222 -1.84 3.84 -10.74
N GLN A 223 -1.46 4.97 -10.14
CA GLN A 223 -2.42 5.93 -9.59
C GLN A 223 -3.22 6.61 -10.70
N LEU A 224 -2.58 7.01 -11.80
CA LEU A 224 -3.26 7.57 -12.97
C LEU A 224 -4.21 6.55 -13.61
N LEU A 225 -3.75 5.31 -13.81
CA LEU A 225 -4.56 4.22 -14.35
C LEU A 225 -5.71 3.84 -13.42
N TYR A 226 -5.50 3.89 -12.10
CA TYR A 226 -6.54 3.64 -11.10
C TYR A 226 -7.61 4.71 -11.16
N MET A 227 -7.24 5.99 -11.12
CA MET A 227 -8.18 7.11 -11.24
C MET A 227 -8.99 6.99 -12.54
N ARG A 228 -8.33 6.74 -13.67
CA ARG A 228 -8.99 6.57 -14.96
C ARG A 228 -9.92 5.35 -14.99
N ALA A 229 -9.52 4.24 -14.37
CA ALA A 229 -10.37 3.07 -14.28
C ALA A 229 -11.61 3.32 -13.42
N VAL A 230 -11.47 4.00 -12.27
CA VAL A 230 -12.61 4.39 -11.43
C VAL A 230 -13.60 5.26 -12.21
N GLU A 231 -13.12 6.18 -13.05
CA GLU A 231 -13.98 6.97 -13.95
C GLU A 231 -14.71 6.11 -14.99
N LEU A 232 -14.02 5.15 -15.60
CA LEU A 232 -14.56 4.35 -16.72
C LEU A 232 -15.50 3.23 -16.30
N ILE A 233 -15.19 2.52 -15.21
CA ILE A 233 -15.93 1.31 -14.78
C ILE A 233 -16.59 1.48 -13.41
N GLY A 234 -16.40 2.62 -12.75
CA GLY A 234 -16.93 2.91 -11.42
C GLY A 234 -16.04 2.36 -10.29
N PRO A 235 -16.12 2.97 -9.09
CA PRO A 235 -15.30 2.60 -7.93
C PRO A 235 -15.56 1.17 -7.45
N ASN A 236 -16.81 0.69 -7.52
CA ASN A 236 -17.15 -0.67 -7.09
C ASN A 236 -16.42 -1.71 -7.94
N ARG A 237 -16.50 -1.62 -9.28
CA ARG A 237 -15.80 -2.55 -10.16
C ARG A 237 -14.29 -2.41 -10.05
N ALA A 238 -13.76 -1.18 -9.97
CA ALA A 238 -12.32 -0.97 -9.78
C ALA A 238 -11.82 -1.62 -8.48
N GLY A 239 -12.59 -1.52 -7.40
CA GLY A 239 -12.30 -2.20 -6.12
C GLY A 239 -12.13 -3.71 -6.26
N LEU A 240 -13.03 -4.39 -7.00
CA LEU A 240 -12.96 -5.84 -7.25
C LEU A 240 -11.60 -6.26 -7.83
N PHE A 241 -11.06 -5.46 -8.76
CA PHE A 241 -9.79 -5.77 -9.41
C PHE A 241 -8.61 -5.63 -8.46
N SER A 242 -8.69 -4.79 -7.42
CA SER A 242 -7.61 -4.65 -6.43
C SER A 242 -7.30 -5.97 -5.72
N ASN A 243 -8.22 -6.94 -5.73
CA ASN A 243 -8.00 -8.30 -5.22
C ASN A 243 -6.97 -9.09 -6.04
N LEU A 244 -6.62 -8.63 -7.24
CA LEU A 244 -5.55 -9.21 -8.05
C LEU A 244 -4.14 -8.81 -7.59
N VAL A 245 -4.01 -7.76 -6.77
CA VAL A 245 -2.70 -7.32 -6.23
C VAL A 245 -1.96 -8.45 -5.50
N PRO A 246 -2.56 -9.16 -4.50
CA PRO A 246 -1.89 -10.26 -3.83
C PRO A 246 -1.56 -11.42 -4.78
N ILE A 247 -2.40 -11.67 -5.80
CA ILE A 247 -2.15 -12.72 -6.80
C ILE A 247 -0.91 -12.38 -7.63
N PHE A 248 -0.85 -11.18 -8.21
CA PHE A 248 0.31 -10.74 -8.98
C PHE A 248 1.56 -10.59 -8.12
N GLY A 249 1.40 -10.11 -6.89
CA GLY A 249 2.49 -9.98 -5.92
C GLY A 249 3.16 -11.32 -5.61
N ALA A 250 2.36 -12.33 -5.23
CA ALA A 250 2.85 -13.67 -4.98
C ALA A 250 3.45 -14.31 -6.25
N LEU A 251 2.77 -14.18 -7.39
CA LEU A 251 3.25 -14.72 -8.67
C LEU A 251 4.61 -14.13 -9.05
N PHE A 252 4.76 -12.80 -8.97
CA PHE A 252 6.02 -12.14 -9.31
C PHE A 252 7.11 -12.43 -8.27
N ALA A 253 6.77 -12.61 -6.99
CA ALA A 253 7.74 -13.00 -5.99
C ALA A 253 8.34 -14.38 -6.30
N VAL A 254 7.51 -15.36 -6.67
CA VAL A 254 7.98 -16.69 -7.08
C VAL A 254 8.79 -16.63 -8.37
N LEU A 255 8.29 -15.94 -9.41
CA LEU A 255 8.92 -15.93 -10.72
C LEU A 255 10.21 -15.10 -10.80
N ILE A 256 10.28 -13.97 -10.09
CA ILE A 256 11.38 -13.00 -10.19
C ILE A 256 12.40 -13.19 -9.07
N LEU A 257 11.96 -13.46 -7.84
CA LEU A 257 12.85 -13.63 -6.69
C LEU A 257 13.16 -15.10 -6.38
N GLY A 258 12.43 -16.04 -6.98
CA GLY A 258 12.58 -17.46 -6.65
C GLY A 258 12.12 -17.81 -5.24
N GLU A 259 11.23 -17.00 -4.64
CA GLU A 259 10.71 -17.28 -3.29
C GLU A 259 9.85 -18.55 -3.27
N GLU A 260 9.97 -19.35 -2.21
CA GLU A 260 9.20 -20.59 -2.06
C GLU A 260 7.72 -20.30 -1.79
N PHE A 261 6.85 -20.90 -2.60
CA PHE A 261 5.41 -20.80 -2.43
C PHE A 261 4.84 -22.02 -1.71
N HIS A 262 4.78 -21.94 -0.38
CA HIS A 262 4.21 -23.00 0.45
C HIS A 262 2.69 -23.10 0.36
N ILE A 263 2.15 -24.25 0.78
CA ILE A 263 0.70 -24.53 0.78
C ILE A 263 -0.11 -23.53 1.62
N TYR A 264 0.47 -23.03 2.72
CA TYR A 264 -0.20 -22.05 3.56
C TYR A 264 -0.34 -20.68 2.87
N HIS A 265 0.55 -20.32 1.94
CA HIS A 265 0.37 -19.14 1.08
C HIS A 265 -0.82 -19.32 0.14
N ALA A 266 -0.98 -20.52 -0.44
CA ALA A 266 -2.11 -20.85 -1.31
C ALA A 266 -3.45 -20.74 -0.57
N LEU A 267 -3.52 -21.34 0.63
CA LEU A 267 -4.70 -21.30 1.49
C LEU A 267 -5.01 -19.87 1.96
N ALA A 268 -3.99 -19.10 2.33
CA ALA A 268 -4.17 -17.72 2.75
C ALA A 268 -4.68 -16.82 1.62
N LEU A 269 -4.14 -17.00 0.40
CA LEU A 269 -4.63 -16.32 -0.79
C LEU A 269 -6.09 -16.71 -1.08
N ALA A 270 -6.44 -17.99 -0.99
CA ALA A 270 -7.81 -18.47 -1.17
C ALA A 270 -8.78 -17.87 -0.14
N PHE A 271 -8.38 -17.81 1.13
CA PHE A 271 -9.17 -17.15 2.18
C PHE A 271 -9.29 -15.65 1.95
N ALA A 272 -8.22 -14.95 1.58
CA ALA A 272 -8.28 -13.53 1.27
C ALA A 272 -9.27 -13.23 0.11
N LEU A 273 -9.17 -13.97 -0.99
CA LEU A 273 -10.04 -13.79 -2.15
C LEU A 273 -11.50 -14.14 -1.84
N THR A 274 -11.73 -15.25 -1.14
CA THR A 274 -13.08 -15.70 -0.75
C THR A 274 -13.72 -14.72 0.22
N GLY A 275 -12.97 -14.25 1.22
CA GLY A 275 -13.46 -13.29 2.21
C GLY A 275 -13.83 -11.96 1.57
N ILE A 276 -13.02 -11.46 0.64
CA ILE A 276 -13.35 -10.22 -0.08
C ILE A 276 -14.58 -10.44 -0.98
N TRP A 277 -14.65 -11.55 -1.70
CA TRP A 277 -15.80 -11.87 -2.54
C TRP A 277 -17.11 -11.95 -1.74
N LEU A 278 -17.10 -12.58 -0.56
CA LEU A 278 -18.25 -12.62 0.35
C LEU A 278 -18.67 -11.22 0.80
N ALA A 279 -17.70 -10.37 1.14
CA ALA A 279 -17.97 -9.00 1.57
C ALA A 279 -18.58 -8.14 0.44
N GLU A 280 -18.30 -8.46 -0.82
CA GLU A 280 -18.76 -7.73 -2.00
C GLU A 280 -20.13 -8.20 -2.53
N GLN A 281 -20.53 -9.45 -2.29
CA GLN A 281 -21.78 -10.02 -2.84
C GLN A 281 -23.07 -9.28 -2.43
N ARG A 282 -23.09 -8.61 -1.27
CA ARG A 282 -24.27 -7.85 -0.77
C ARG A 282 -24.01 -6.35 -0.57
N ALA A 283 -22.88 -5.85 -1.05
CA ALA A 283 -22.68 -4.41 -1.21
C ALA A 283 -23.36 -3.87 -2.48
N ARG A 284 -23.93 -4.76 -3.30
CA ARG A 284 -24.84 -4.48 -4.41
C ARG A 284 -26.28 -4.55 -3.93
#